data_AF-A0A6P7HRL9-F1
#
_entry.id   AF-A0A6P7HRL9-F1
#
_cell.length_a   1.000
_cell.length_b   1.000
_cell.length_c   1.000
_cell.angle_alpha   90.00
_cell.angle_beta   90.00
_cell.angle_gamma   90.00
#
_symmetry.space_group_name_H-M   'P 1'
#
loop_
_entity.id
_entity.type
_entity.pdbx_description
1 polymer ?
#
loop_
_entity_poly.entity_id
_entity_poly.type
_entity_poly.pdbx_seq_one_letter_code
_entity_poly.pdbx_strand_id
1 'polypeptide(L)'
;MGARVVRMFRNFNLESRVHRELSREKPSAAPRHDAKLPPAAEGAEVTDSLSQKNDPLLTLLRSVYVDSKDPAAAPETPMEVTAGKETERRPLKYSFSGFGLAELTDVPKGKLTIAEALKALGSHQHQPQTWTPEKIAQEYSLDLKDAKALVEFFVPFRVEIIPPKTGTAKQIKAS
;
A
#
# COMPACT_ATOMS: atom_id res chain seq x y z
N MET A 1 -13.65 26.79 -43.82
CA MET A 1 -14.87 27.26 -43.14
C MET A 1 -15.90 26.16 -42.79
N GLY A 2 -15.89 24.96 -43.40
CA GLY A 2 -16.94 23.94 -43.20
C GLY A 2 -17.02 23.26 -41.83
N ALA A 3 -15.93 23.20 -41.06
CA ALA A 3 -15.91 22.50 -39.77
C ALA A 3 -16.83 23.13 -38.70
N ARG A 4 -17.09 24.44 -38.77
CA ARG A 4 -17.99 25.14 -37.83
C ARG A 4 -19.45 24.81 -38.10
N VAL A 5 -19.81 24.70 -39.38
CA VAL A 5 -21.16 24.32 -39.84
C VAL A 5 -21.48 22.88 -39.44
N VAL A 6 -20.54 21.95 -39.65
CA VAL A 6 -20.70 20.53 -39.26
C VAL A 6 -20.91 20.37 -37.75
N ARG A 7 -20.22 21.15 -36.92
CA ARG A 7 -20.39 21.11 -35.46
C ARG A 7 -21.77 21.59 -35.00
N MET A 8 -22.33 22.60 -35.66
CA MET A 8 -23.68 23.10 -35.36
C MET A 8 -24.75 22.05 -35.69
N PHE A 9 -24.66 21.40 -36.85
CA PHE A 9 -25.59 20.32 -37.22
C PHE A 9 -25.46 19.07 -36.34
N ARG A 10 -24.24 18.76 -35.86
CA ARG A 10 -24.01 17.64 -34.93
C ARG A 10 -24.73 17.84 -33.59
N ASN A 11 -24.78 19.09 -33.11
CA ASN A 11 -25.36 19.44 -31.82
C ASN A 11 -26.88 19.69 -31.88
N PHE A 12 -27.49 19.58 -33.05
CA PHE A 12 -28.92 19.75 -33.18
C PHE A 12 -29.66 18.58 -32.53
N ASN A 13 -30.55 18.90 -31.58
CA ASN A 13 -31.46 17.96 -30.92
C ASN A 13 -30.73 16.80 -30.20
N LEU A 14 -29.64 17.12 -29.48
CA LEU A 14 -28.87 16.16 -28.71
C LEU A 14 -29.69 15.50 -27.60
N GLU A 15 -30.54 16.25 -26.91
CA GLU A 15 -31.32 15.74 -25.76
C GLU A 15 -32.23 14.58 -26.17
N SER A 16 -33.03 14.72 -27.23
CA SER A 16 -33.90 13.63 -27.70
C SER A 16 -33.12 12.42 -28.19
N ARG A 17 -31.96 12.64 -28.84
CA ARG A 17 -31.06 11.55 -29.26
C ARG A 17 -30.48 10.82 -28.06
N VAL A 18 -30.03 11.54 -27.05
CA VAL A 18 -29.50 10.97 -25.80
C VAL A 18 -30.59 10.17 -25.09
N HIS A 19 -31.81 10.70 -24.95
CA HIS A 19 -32.92 9.97 -24.34
C HIS A 19 -33.26 8.69 -25.11
N ARG A 20 -33.22 8.71 -26.44
CA ARG A 20 -33.43 7.52 -27.29
C ARG A 20 -32.33 6.47 -27.12
N GLU A 21 -31.07 6.87 -26.96
CA GLU A 21 -29.96 5.93 -26.73
C GLU A 21 -29.97 5.38 -25.29
N LEU A 22 -30.33 6.19 -24.29
CA LEU A 22 -30.47 5.76 -22.90
C LEU A 22 -31.66 4.82 -22.67
N SER A 23 -32.73 4.95 -23.46
CA SER A 23 -33.89 4.05 -23.38
C SER A 23 -33.64 2.67 -24.01
N ARG A 24 -32.53 2.48 -24.74
CA ARG A 24 -32.16 1.17 -25.25
C ARG A 24 -31.66 0.29 -24.11
N GLU A 25 -31.92 -1.00 -24.23
CA GLU A 25 -31.37 -1.97 -23.29
C GLU A 25 -29.84 -1.94 -23.32
N LYS A 26 -29.22 -2.03 -22.15
CA LYS A 26 -27.76 -2.03 -22.04
C LYS A 26 -27.22 -3.27 -22.76
N PRO A 27 -26.15 -3.13 -23.58
CA PRO A 27 -25.54 -4.29 -24.23
C PRO A 27 -25.09 -5.30 -23.18
N SER A 28 -25.27 -6.58 -23.47
CA SER A 28 -24.77 -7.65 -22.62
C SER A 28 -23.25 -7.50 -22.43
N ALA A 29 -22.77 -7.68 -21.20
CA ALA A 29 -21.35 -7.68 -20.92
C ALA A 29 -20.64 -8.70 -21.82
N ALA A 30 -19.43 -8.35 -22.27
CA ALA A 30 -18.63 -9.27 -23.08
C ALA A 30 -18.43 -10.59 -22.32
N PRO A 31 -18.46 -11.75 -23.03
CA PRO A 31 -18.20 -13.03 -22.40
C PRO A 31 -16.81 -13.02 -21.74
N ARG A 32 -16.74 -13.55 -20.52
CA ARG A 32 -15.47 -13.70 -19.80
C ARG A 32 -14.72 -14.89 -20.40
N HIS A 33 -13.41 -14.74 -20.57
CA HIS A 33 -12.53 -15.85 -20.97
C HIS A 33 -12.52 -16.91 -19.86
N ASP A 34 -12.44 -18.19 -20.24
CA ASP A 34 -12.32 -19.30 -19.29
C ASP A 34 -11.07 -19.07 -18.42
N ALA A 35 -11.30 -18.77 -17.15
CA ALA A 35 -10.25 -18.72 -16.16
C ALA A 35 -9.88 -20.16 -15.83
N LYS A 36 -8.61 -20.52 -16.04
CA LYS A 36 -8.04 -21.80 -15.64
C LYS A 36 -7.99 -21.84 -14.11
N LEU A 37 -9.12 -22.14 -13.47
CA LEU A 37 -9.16 -22.47 -12.05
C LEU A 37 -8.30 -23.72 -11.85
N PRO A 38 -7.43 -23.79 -10.82
CA PRO A 38 -6.75 -25.03 -10.49
C PRO A 38 -7.82 -26.10 -10.20
N PRO A 39 -7.61 -27.36 -10.62
CA PRO A 39 -8.59 -28.42 -10.41
C PRO A 39 -8.78 -28.63 -8.91
N ALA A 40 -9.88 -28.11 -8.36
CA ALA A 40 -10.29 -28.32 -6.97
C ALA A 40 -10.62 -29.80 -6.67
N ALA A 41 -10.60 -30.67 -7.68
CA ALA A 41 -10.94 -32.08 -7.58
C ALA A 41 -9.76 -32.98 -7.19
N GLU A 42 -8.50 -32.56 -7.37
CA GLU A 42 -7.33 -33.39 -7.01
C GLU A 42 -6.94 -33.26 -5.53
N GLY A 43 -7.55 -32.33 -4.79
CA GLY A 43 -7.20 -32.05 -3.40
C GLY A 43 -7.74 -33.05 -2.37
N ALA A 44 -8.86 -33.71 -2.64
CA ALA A 44 -9.55 -34.55 -1.65
C ALA A 44 -8.78 -35.85 -1.36
N GLU A 45 -8.30 -36.53 -2.40
CA GLU A 45 -7.50 -37.77 -2.23
C GLU A 45 -6.14 -37.48 -1.56
N VAL A 46 -5.55 -36.31 -1.87
CA VAL A 46 -4.29 -35.87 -1.26
C VAL A 46 -4.47 -35.53 0.21
N THR A 47 -5.57 -34.88 0.60
CA THR A 47 -5.83 -34.58 2.03
C THR A 47 -6.05 -35.83 2.86
N ASP A 48 -6.72 -36.84 2.32
CA ASP A 48 -6.95 -38.09 3.03
C ASP A 48 -5.64 -38.86 3.24
N SER A 49 -4.76 -38.90 2.22
CA SER A 49 -3.42 -39.49 2.33
C SER A 49 -2.51 -38.77 3.33
N LEU A 50 -2.70 -37.47 3.52
CA LEU A 50 -1.95 -36.66 4.50
C LEU A 50 -2.46 -36.88 5.93
N SER A 51 -3.74 -37.24 6.09
CA SER A 51 -4.37 -37.48 7.40
C SER A 51 -4.09 -38.88 7.98
N GLN A 52 -3.68 -39.84 7.13
CA GLN A 52 -3.41 -41.21 7.51
C GLN A 52 -1.98 -41.40 8.04
N LYS A 53 -1.81 -42.35 8.97
CA LYS A 53 -0.50 -42.69 9.54
C LYS A 53 0.32 -43.50 8.53
N ASN A 54 1.55 -43.07 8.27
CA ASN A 54 2.49 -43.78 7.40
C ASN A 54 3.39 -44.72 8.22
N ASP A 55 3.00 -45.99 8.33
CA ASP A 55 3.76 -47.05 9.02
C ASP A 55 5.23 -47.24 8.55
N PRO A 56 5.58 -47.18 7.25
CA PRO A 56 6.98 -47.31 6.83
C PRO A 56 7.85 -46.15 7.32
N LEU A 57 7.32 -44.93 7.29
CA LEU A 57 8.02 -43.74 7.81
C LEU A 57 8.24 -43.87 9.32
N LEU A 58 7.24 -44.34 10.05
CA LEU A 58 7.30 -44.54 11.50
C LEU A 58 8.41 -45.54 11.89
N THR A 59 8.55 -46.60 11.10
CA THR A 59 9.60 -47.61 11.28
C THR A 59 10.99 -47.02 11.05
N LEU A 60 11.15 -46.18 10.02
CA LEU A 60 12.42 -45.49 9.73
C LEU A 60 12.78 -44.49 10.84
N LEU A 61 11.84 -43.68 11.31
CA LEU A 61 12.08 -42.73 12.40
C LEU A 61 12.46 -43.42 13.72
N ARG A 62 11.91 -44.62 13.98
CA ARG A 62 12.30 -45.41 15.15
C ARG A 62 13.71 -45.97 15.07
N SER A 63 14.22 -46.18 13.86
CA SER A 63 15.58 -46.71 13.63
C SER A 63 16.67 -45.64 13.74
N VAL A 64 16.32 -44.37 13.55
CA VAL A 64 17.27 -43.26 13.59
C VAL A 64 17.25 -42.66 15.00
N TYR A 65 18.26 -42.99 15.80
CA TYR A 65 18.49 -42.41 17.11
C TYR A 65 19.63 -41.38 17.03
N VAL A 66 19.35 -40.14 17.40
CA VAL A 66 20.32 -39.03 17.42
C VAL A 66 20.59 -38.64 18.85
N ASP A 67 21.80 -38.94 19.34
CA ASP A 67 22.31 -38.38 20.60
C ASP A 67 22.83 -36.97 20.33
N SER A 68 22.03 -35.95 20.65
CA SER A 68 22.58 -34.58 20.77
C SER A 68 23.23 -34.44 22.14
N LYS A 69 24.55 -34.21 22.14
CA LYS A 69 25.31 -33.77 23.32
C LYS A 69 25.46 -32.25 23.32
N ASP A 70 24.36 -31.53 23.18
CA ASP A 70 24.37 -30.10 23.41
C ASP A 70 24.40 -29.82 24.93
N PRO A 71 25.25 -28.89 25.42
CA PRO A 71 25.17 -28.45 26.80
C PRO A 71 23.79 -27.84 27.03
N ALA A 72 23.09 -28.31 28.07
CA ALA A 72 21.72 -27.94 28.37
C ALA A 72 21.50 -26.44 28.19
N ALA A 73 20.77 -26.08 27.13
CA ALA A 73 20.23 -24.74 27.00
C ALA A 73 19.46 -24.46 28.28
N ALA A 74 19.73 -23.28 28.87
CA ALA A 74 18.99 -22.77 30.02
C ALA A 74 17.49 -23.00 29.78
N PRO A 75 16.71 -23.34 30.83
CA PRO A 75 15.32 -23.75 30.68
C PRO A 75 14.60 -22.76 29.80
N GLU A 76 14.15 -23.24 28.64
CA GLU A 76 13.26 -22.50 27.76
C GLU A 76 11.99 -22.23 28.58
N THR A 77 11.95 -21.05 29.20
CA THR A 77 10.70 -20.42 29.59
C THR A 77 9.77 -20.57 28.39
N PRO A 78 8.54 -21.08 28.56
CA PRO A 78 7.61 -21.14 27.45
C PRO A 78 7.65 -19.77 26.80
N MET A 79 7.97 -19.72 25.51
CA MET A 79 7.70 -18.54 24.72
C MET A 79 6.17 -18.42 24.73
N GLU A 80 5.64 -17.83 25.81
CA GLU A 80 4.54 -16.92 25.70
C GLU A 80 4.89 -16.07 24.49
N VAL A 81 4.06 -16.19 23.46
CA VAL A 81 3.89 -15.14 22.47
C VAL A 81 3.55 -13.92 23.31
N THR A 82 4.58 -13.26 23.83
CA THR A 82 4.42 -12.06 24.63
C THR A 82 3.69 -11.15 23.68
N ALA A 83 2.40 -10.94 23.98
CA ALA A 83 1.67 -9.81 23.49
C ALA A 83 2.64 -8.65 23.66
N GLY A 84 3.21 -8.22 22.51
CA GLY A 84 4.52 -7.57 22.49
C GLY A 84 4.52 -6.47 23.52
N LYS A 85 5.56 -6.44 24.38
CA LYS A 85 5.84 -5.39 25.39
C LYS A 85 5.03 -4.18 25.04
N GLU A 86 4.01 -3.84 25.85
CA GLU A 86 3.09 -2.73 25.58
C GLU A 86 3.88 -1.49 25.23
N THR A 87 4.20 -1.32 23.94
CA THR A 87 4.99 -0.21 23.46
C THR A 87 4.08 0.96 23.71
N GLU A 88 4.49 1.82 24.64
CA GLU A 88 3.76 3.00 25.04
C GLU A 88 3.20 3.65 23.78
N ARG A 89 1.88 3.79 23.71
CA ARG A 89 1.21 4.30 22.52
C ARG A 89 1.13 5.83 22.60
N ARG A 90 1.27 6.48 21.46
CA ARG A 90 1.06 7.93 21.31
C ARG A 90 -0.21 8.19 20.50
N PRO A 91 -0.93 9.28 20.78
CA PRO A 91 -2.04 9.70 19.93
C PRO A 91 -1.52 10.09 18.54
N LEU A 92 -2.35 9.86 17.53
CA LEU A 92 -2.04 10.24 16.15
C LEU A 92 -2.03 11.77 16.00
N LYS A 93 -1.01 12.32 15.34
CA LYS A 93 -0.95 13.77 15.07
C LYS A 93 -1.68 14.15 13.79
N TYR A 94 -1.74 13.23 12.84
CA TYR A 94 -2.36 13.46 11.54
C TYR A 94 -3.11 12.22 11.08
N SER A 95 -4.44 12.31 11.02
CA SER A 95 -5.30 11.26 10.49
C SER A 95 -5.61 11.51 9.02
N PHE A 96 -5.72 10.42 8.25
CA PHE A 96 -6.16 10.47 6.87
C PHE A 96 -7.57 9.86 6.80
N SER A 97 -8.57 10.72 7.01
CA SER A 97 -9.98 10.36 6.86
C SER A 97 -10.40 10.57 5.41
N GLY A 98 -10.80 9.51 4.71
CA GLY A 98 -11.28 9.64 3.32
C GLY A 98 -11.25 8.40 2.43
N PHE A 99 -10.60 7.30 2.84
CA PHE A 99 -10.41 6.12 1.98
C PHE A 99 -11.05 4.83 2.51
N GLY A 100 -12.04 4.93 3.40
CA GLY A 100 -12.73 3.76 3.96
C GLY A 100 -11.86 2.87 4.85
N LEU A 101 -10.66 3.34 5.22
CA LEU A 101 -9.80 2.70 6.21
C LEU A 101 -10.29 3.06 7.62
N ALA A 102 -10.22 2.09 8.54
CA ALA A 102 -10.52 2.32 9.94
C ALA A 102 -9.66 3.46 10.49
N GLU A 103 -10.31 4.41 11.17
CA GLU A 103 -9.63 5.57 11.75
C GLU A 103 -8.75 5.10 12.91
N LEU A 104 -7.44 5.09 12.69
CA LEU A 104 -6.48 4.76 13.73
C LEU A 104 -6.36 5.93 14.71
N THR A 105 -6.66 5.69 15.99
CA THR A 105 -6.54 6.70 17.05
C THR A 105 -5.13 6.80 17.61
N ASP A 106 -4.47 5.65 17.78
CA ASP A 106 -3.21 5.55 18.50
C ASP A 106 -2.16 4.74 17.75
N VAL A 107 -0.90 5.15 17.85
CA VAL A 107 0.26 4.51 17.22
C VAL A 107 1.27 4.12 18.28
N PRO A 108 1.87 2.91 18.21
CA PRO A 108 3.01 2.56 19.06
C PRO A 108 4.17 3.54 18.89
N LYS A 109 4.86 3.91 19.97
CA LYS A 109 6.12 4.67 19.89
C LYS A 109 7.13 3.94 18.98
N GLY A 110 7.95 4.71 18.26
CA GLY A 110 8.86 4.19 17.24
C GLY A 110 8.21 3.86 15.89
N LYS A 111 6.87 3.94 15.76
CA LYS A 111 6.17 3.70 14.49
C LYS A 111 5.47 4.95 13.97
N LEU A 112 5.26 4.96 12.66
CA LEU A 112 4.53 5.98 11.92
C LEU A 112 3.40 5.37 11.12
N THR A 113 2.31 6.12 10.96
CA THR A 113 1.34 5.86 9.91
C THR A 113 1.82 6.44 8.58
N ILE A 114 1.29 5.92 7.47
CA ILE A 114 1.60 6.41 6.13
C ILE A 114 1.30 7.91 6.00
N ALA A 115 0.17 8.35 6.56
CA ALA A 115 -0.24 9.75 6.53
C ALA A 115 0.75 10.69 7.25
N GLU A 116 1.19 10.29 8.44
CA GLU A 116 2.20 11.03 9.21
C GLU A 116 3.56 11.03 8.49
N ALA A 117 3.96 9.89 7.92
CA ALA A 117 5.20 9.79 7.15
C ALA A 117 5.20 10.75 5.95
N LEU A 118 4.10 10.79 5.18
CA LEU A 118 3.94 11.73 4.06
C LEU A 118 4.00 13.19 4.53
N LYS A 119 3.34 13.50 5.65
CA LYS A 119 3.35 14.86 6.20
C LYS A 119 4.74 15.28 6.70
N ALA A 120 5.45 14.39 7.38
CA ALA A 120 6.82 14.62 7.86
C ALA A 120 7.79 14.83 6.68
N LEU A 121 7.74 13.95 5.68
CA LEU A 121 8.58 14.03 4.48
C LEU A 121 8.30 15.30 3.67
N GLY A 122 7.02 15.62 3.44
CA GLY A 122 6.66 16.85 2.73
C GLY A 122 7.13 18.11 3.46
N SER A 123 7.02 18.14 4.80
CA SER A 123 7.47 19.28 5.60
C SER A 123 8.99 19.44 5.59
N HIS A 124 9.73 18.32 5.63
CA HIS A 124 11.19 18.30 5.45
C HIS A 124 11.62 18.82 4.07
N GLN A 125 10.93 18.40 3.01
CA GLN A 125 11.23 18.86 1.64
C GLN A 125 11.01 20.36 1.46
N HIS A 126 9.95 20.92 2.04
CA HIS A 126 9.67 22.35 1.93
C HIS A 126 10.60 23.22 2.78
N GLN A 127 10.94 22.77 3.98
CA GLN A 127 11.72 23.55 4.96
C GLN A 127 12.75 22.67 5.66
N PRO A 128 13.85 22.28 4.98
CA PRO A 128 14.84 21.35 5.53
C PRO A 128 15.57 21.90 6.76
N GLN A 129 15.70 23.23 6.87
CA GLN A 129 16.32 23.90 8.02
C GLN A 129 15.45 23.85 9.29
N THR A 130 14.13 23.92 9.13
CA THR A 130 13.17 23.93 10.24
C THR A 130 12.76 22.52 10.65
N TRP A 131 12.72 21.59 9.70
CA TRP A 131 12.31 20.21 9.88
C TRP A 131 13.51 19.28 9.82
N THR A 132 14.42 19.38 10.78
CA THR A 132 15.56 18.47 10.88
C THR A 132 15.10 17.05 11.24
N PRO A 133 15.88 16.00 10.89
CA PRO A 133 15.55 14.63 11.29
C PRO A 133 15.45 14.48 12.82
N GLU A 134 16.18 15.28 13.59
CA GLU A 134 16.07 15.34 15.05
C GLU A 134 14.71 15.86 15.51
N LYS A 135 14.20 16.92 14.86
CA LYS A 135 12.87 17.45 15.17
C LYS A 135 11.77 16.44 14.81
N ILE A 136 11.90 15.76 13.68
CA ILE A 136 10.95 14.71 13.26
C ILE A 136 10.94 13.55 14.27
N ALA A 137 12.13 13.13 14.73
CA ALA A 137 12.25 12.09 15.74
C ALA A 137 11.57 12.47 17.06
N GLN A 138 11.77 13.71 17.53
CA GLN A 138 11.10 14.23 18.73
C GLN A 138 9.58 14.31 18.55
N GLU A 139 9.14 14.84 17.41
CA GLU A 139 7.71 15.05 17.16
C GLU A 139 6.92 13.75 17.06
N TYR A 140 7.49 12.70 16.48
CA TYR A 140 6.80 11.43 16.28
C TYR A 140 7.28 10.31 17.21
N SER A 141 8.13 10.64 18.20
CA SER A 141 8.73 9.68 19.13
C SER A 141 9.41 8.51 18.41
N LEU A 142 10.25 8.84 17.43
CA LEU A 142 11.04 7.89 16.64
C LEU A 142 12.49 7.89 17.09
N ASP A 143 13.17 6.79 16.81
CA ASP A 143 14.62 6.74 16.97
C ASP A 143 15.30 7.62 15.92
N LEU A 144 16.40 8.27 16.34
CA LEU A 144 17.18 9.15 15.46
C LEU A 144 17.72 8.42 14.22
N LYS A 145 18.01 7.11 14.36
CA LYS A 145 18.47 6.27 13.26
C LYS A 145 17.38 6.12 12.20
N ASP A 146 16.17 5.81 12.65
CA ASP A 146 15.02 5.57 11.78
C ASP A 146 14.55 6.88 11.12
N ALA A 147 14.60 8.00 11.84
CA ALA A 147 14.27 9.31 11.28
C ALA A 147 15.25 9.73 10.17
N LYS A 148 16.55 9.46 10.33
CA LYS A 148 17.56 9.70 9.29
C LYS A 148 17.34 8.78 8.09
N ALA A 149 17.15 7.49 8.32
CA ALA A 149 16.86 6.51 7.27
C ALA A 149 15.59 6.87 6.49
N LEU A 150 14.54 7.35 7.17
CA LEU A 150 13.31 7.82 6.56
C LEU A 150 13.54 9.01 5.63
N VAL A 151 14.39 9.96 6.01
CA VAL A 151 14.69 11.12 5.15
C VAL A 151 15.58 10.72 3.96
N GLU A 152 16.56 9.85 4.17
CA GLU A 152 17.56 9.46 3.15
C GLU A 152 17.03 8.47 2.12
N PHE A 153 16.30 7.43 2.55
CA PHE A 153 15.91 6.31 1.67
C PHE A 153 14.51 6.45 1.07
N PHE A 154 13.65 7.32 1.60
CA PHE A 154 12.26 7.45 1.17
C PHE A 154 12.08 8.46 0.02
N VAL A 155 12.86 8.25 -1.05
CA VAL A 155 12.92 9.06 -2.27
C VAL A 155 11.63 9.11 -3.12
N PRO A 156 10.76 8.07 -3.18
CA PRO A 156 9.61 8.06 -4.11
C PRO A 156 8.64 9.24 -3.97
N PHE A 157 8.64 9.93 -2.84
CA PHE A 157 7.74 11.05 -2.54
C PHE A 157 8.39 12.43 -2.70
N ARG A 158 9.50 12.52 -3.44
CA ARG A 158 10.13 13.81 -3.75
C ARG A 158 9.31 14.56 -4.80
N VAL A 159 8.56 15.59 -4.38
CA VAL A 159 7.74 16.39 -5.28
C VAL A 159 8.53 17.61 -5.73
N GLU A 160 9.00 17.60 -6.97
CA GLU A 160 9.58 18.78 -7.60
C GLU A 160 8.45 19.64 -8.18
N ILE A 161 8.21 20.80 -7.56
CA ILE A 161 7.28 21.79 -8.09
C ILE A 161 7.99 22.53 -9.22
N ILE A 162 7.73 22.13 -10.47
CA ILE A 162 8.25 22.81 -11.65
C ILE A 162 7.50 24.15 -11.76
N PRO A 163 8.15 25.31 -11.57
CA PRO A 163 7.48 26.58 -11.72
C PRO A 163 6.99 26.74 -13.17
N PRO A 164 5.77 27.26 -13.38
CA PRO A 164 5.27 27.50 -14.73
C PRO A 164 6.20 28.49 -15.43
N LYS A 165 6.69 28.13 -16.62
CA LYS A 165 7.52 29.01 -17.43
C LYS A 165 6.70 30.26 -17.74
N THR A 166 7.00 31.38 -17.08
CA THR A 166 6.50 32.70 -17.43
C THR A 166 7.17 33.11 -18.75
N GLY A 167 6.63 32.60 -19.86
CA GLY A 167 7.07 32.97 -21.19
C GLY A 167 6.81 34.45 -21.41
N THR A 168 7.87 35.26 -21.35
CA THR A 168 7.85 36.61 -21.90
C THR A 168 7.66 36.49 -23.41
N ALA A 169 6.41 36.57 -23.86
CA ALA A 169 6.07 36.66 -25.26
C ALA A 169 6.74 37.91 -25.82
N LYS A 170 7.85 37.73 -26.54
CA LYS A 170 8.51 38.78 -27.30
C LYS A 170 7.50 39.29 -28.34
N GLN A 171 6.87 40.43 -28.04
CA GLN A 171 6.06 41.16 -29.00
C GLN A 171 7.00 41.66 -30.12
N ILE A 172 6.75 41.17 -31.33
CA ILE A 172 7.41 41.68 -32.53
C ILE A 172 6.77 43.04 -32.84
N LYS A 173 7.51 44.14 -32.67
CA LYS A 173 7.11 45.46 -33.17
C LYS A 173 7.32 45.48 -34.67
N ALA A 174 6.24 45.68 -35.43
CA ALA A 174 6.32 45.96 -36.86
C ALA A 174 6.80 47.40 -37.06
N SER A 175 7.79 47.58 -37.92
CA SER A 175 8.26 48.88 -38.45
C SER A 175 7.45 49.28 -39.67
#